data_AF-X1IF42-F1
#
_entry.id   AF-X1IF42-F1
#
_cell.length_a   1.000
_cell.length_b   1.000
_cell.length_c   1.000
_cell.angle_alpha   90.00
_cell.angle_beta   90.00
_cell.angle_gamma   90.00
#
_symmetry.space_group_name_H-M   'P 1'
#
loop_
_entity.id
_entity.type
_entity.pdbx_description
1 polymer ?
#
loop_
_entity_poly.entity_id
_entity_poly.type
_entity_poly.pdbx_seq_one_letter_code
_entity_poly.pdbx_strand_id
1 'polypeptide(L)'
;MSNVPYYVAGIRTGLKLGHGEMTDGMIKDGLWDVYNDYHMGSAAELCAKEYKFSREEQDNFAIQSYKRSANATEKGLFKDEIVPVEVPQRKGDPLVVDRDEEFLNVNFEKIPRLRPVFQKDGTVTAANASTINDGAAAV
;
A
#
# COMPACT_ATOMS: atom_id res chain seq x y z
N MET A 1 -2.72 -1.86 -6.37
CA MET A 1 -3.55 -2.97 -6.85
C MET A 1 -4.99 -2.53 -6.92
N SER A 2 -5.34 -1.65 -7.86
CA SER A 2 -6.66 -0.99 -7.84
C SER A 2 -7.79 -1.83 -8.45
N ASN A 3 -7.47 -2.83 -9.27
CA ASN A 3 -8.44 -3.60 -10.06
C ASN A 3 -8.71 -5.02 -9.52
N VAL A 4 -8.28 -5.33 -8.29
CA VAL A 4 -8.53 -6.66 -7.71
C VAL A 4 -10.02 -6.80 -7.36
N PRO A 5 -10.70 -7.86 -7.83
CA PRO A 5 -12.14 -8.02 -7.61
C PRO A 5 -12.45 -8.60 -6.23
N TYR A 6 -13.72 -8.47 -5.82
CA TYR A 6 -14.29 -9.22 -4.71
C TYR A 6 -14.71 -10.63 -5.16
N TYR A 7 -14.64 -11.58 -4.22
CA TYR A 7 -15.05 -12.98 -4.42
C TYR A 7 -16.32 -13.31 -3.65
N VAL A 8 -17.10 -14.27 -4.17
CA VAL A 8 -18.22 -14.87 -3.45
C VAL A 8 -18.03 -16.38 -3.47
N ALA A 9 -17.62 -16.95 -2.34
CA ALA A 9 -17.38 -18.38 -2.22
C ALA A 9 -18.68 -19.18 -2.44
N GLY A 10 -18.62 -20.28 -3.19
CA GLY A 10 -19.78 -21.15 -3.42
C GLY A 10 -20.83 -20.62 -4.41
N ILE A 11 -20.66 -19.41 -4.95
CA ILE A 11 -21.62 -18.83 -5.92
C ILE A 11 -21.78 -19.68 -7.18
N ARG A 12 -20.70 -20.37 -7.60
CA ARG A 12 -20.71 -21.28 -8.75
C ARG A 12 -21.76 -22.38 -8.62
N THR A 13 -21.97 -22.90 -7.42
CA THR A 13 -22.93 -23.97 -7.14
C THR A 13 -24.29 -23.46 -6.64
N GLY A 14 -24.43 -22.14 -6.50
CA GLY A 14 -25.58 -21.48 -5.88
C GLY A 14 -25.47 -21.44 -4.35
N LEU A 15 -25.68 -20.26 -3.78
CA LEU A 15 -25.91 -20.09 -2.33
C LEU A 15 -27.37 -20.50 -2.05
N LYS A 16 -27.58 -21.48 -1.18
CA LYS A 16 -28.93 -21.97 -0.82
C LYS A 16 -29.61 -20.99 0.16
N LEU A 17 -29.98 -21.46 1.35
CA LEU A 17 -30.53 -20.64 2.42
C LEU A 17 -29.40 -20.25 3.39
N GLY A 18 -29.17 -18.95 3.58
CA GLY A 18 -28.14 -18.42 4.47
C GLY A 18 -27.52 -17.11 3.96
N HIS A 19 -26.65 -16.50 4.77
CA HIS A 19 -25.89 -15.31 4.35
C HIS A 19 -24.74 -15.69 3.41
N GLY A 20 -24.49 -14.84 2.41
CA GLY A 20 -23.29 -14.88 1.58
C GLY A 20 -22.39 -13.70 1.93
N GLU A 21 -21.09 -13.96 1.98
CA GLU A 21 -20.07 -12.94 2.22
C GLU A 21 -19.35 -12.58 0.92
N MET A 22 -19.10 -11.28 0.72
CA MET A 22 -18.23 -10.79 -0.34
C MET A 22 -16.83 -10.62 0.25
N THR A 23 -15.89 -11.44 -0.20
CA THR A 23 -14.52 -11.42 0.29
C THR A 23 -13.67 -10.49 -0.56
N ASP A 24 -12.93 -9.59 0.08
CA ASP A 24 -11.96 -8.73 -0.60
C ASP A 24 -10.78 -9.57 -1.10
N GLY A 25 -10.62 -9.65 -2.43
CA GLY A 25 -9.55 -10.45 -3.04
C GLY A 25 -8.16 -9.91 -2.76
N MET A 26 -8.01 -8.58 -2.58
CA MET A 26 -6.71 -7.98 -2.30
C MET A 26 -6.24 -8.36 -0.90
N ILE A 27 -7.15 -8.24 0.08
CA ILE A 27 -6.85 -8.62 1.46
C ILE A 27 -6.55 -10.12 1.52
N LYS A 28 -7.45 -10.94 0.98
CA LYS A 28 -7.35 -12.40 1.08
C LYS A 28 -6.10 -12.96 0.40
N ASP A 29 -5.81 -12.54 -0.83
CA ASP A 29 -4.78 -13.19 -1.64
C ASP A 29 -3.40 -12.52 -1.48
N GLY A 30 -3.35 -11.26 -1.02
CA GLY A 30 -2.10 -10.49 -0.96
C GLY A 30 -1.69 -10.00 0.43
N LEU A 31 -2.63 -9.77 1.35
CA LEU A 31 -2.36 -9.04 2.61
C LEU A 31 -2.74 -9.80 3.88
N TRP A 32 -3.19 -11.04 3.77
CA TRP A 32 -3.60 -11.88 4.90
C TRP A 32 -2.69 -13.09 5.07
N ASP A 33 -2.26 -13.35 6.29
CA ASP A 33 -1.44 -14.51 6.61
C ASP A 33 -2.32 -15.77 6.70
N VAL A 34 -2.00 -16.79 5.90
CA VAL A 34 -2.79 -18.02 5.81
C VAL A 34 -2.62 -18.90 7.05
N TYR A 35 -1.51 -18.79 7.78
CA TYR A 35 -1.17 -19.69 8.89
C TYR A 35 -1.58 -19.13 10.24
N ASN A 36 -1.50 -17.82 10.41
CA ASN A 36 -1.69 -17.11 11.67
C ASN A 36 -2.99 -16.28 11.72
N ASP A 37 -3.73 -16.21 10.60
CA ASP A 37 -5.04 -15.55 10.50
C ASP A 37 -5.02 -14.07 10.94
N TYR A 38 -4.11 -13.28 10.37
CA TYR A 38 -4.05 -11.83 10.57
C TYR A 38 -3.61 -11.07 9.33
N HIS A 39 -3.82 -9.75 9.33
CA HIS A 39 -3.31 -8.85 8.29
C HIS A 39 -1.77 -8.68 8.39
N MET A 40 -1.06 -8.53 7.26
CA MET A 40 0.41 -8.32 7.22
C MET A 40 0.91 -7.18 8.11
N GLY A 41 0.10 -6.14 8.29
CA GLY A 41 0.39 -5.06 9.23
C GLY A 41 0.52 -5.50 10.70
N SER A 42 -0.18 -6.56 11.10
CA SER A 42 0.01 -7.20 12.42
C SER A 42 1.33 -7.96 12.51
N ALA A 43 1.82 -8.52 11.40
CA ALA A 43 3.17 -9.09 11.34
C ALA A 43 4.25 -8.01 11.54
N ALA A 44 4.03 -6.82 10.97
CA ALA A 44 4.92 -5.67 11.19
C ALA A 44 4.94 -5.23 12.67
N GLU A 45 3.80 -5.26 13.37
CA GLU A 45 3.75 -5.02 14.82
C GLU A 45 4.52 -6.08 15.62
N LEU A 46 4.43 -7.35 15.22
CA LEU A 46 5.20 -8.44 15.84
C LEU A 46 6.71 -8.20 15.68
N CYS A 47 7.15 -7.85 14.47
CA CYS A 47 8.54 -7.48 14.18
C CYS A 47 8.98 -6.27 15.02
N ALA A 48 8.19 -5.19 15.04
CA ALA A 48 8.50 -4.01 15.83
C ALA A 48 8.65 -4.33 17.33
N LYS A 49 7.80 -5.21 17.87
CA LYS A 49 7.88 -5.66 19.26
C LYS A 49 9.11 -6.52 19.54
N GLU A 50 9.40 -7.48 18.66
CA GLU A 50 10.53 -8.41 18.83
C GLU A 50 11.88 -7.68 18.78
N TYR A 51 12.05 -6.82 17.78
CA TYR A 51 13.28 -6.06 17.57
C TYR A 51 13.30 -4.71 18.29
N LYS A 52 12.22 -4.37 18.99
CA LYS A 52 12.05 -3.14 19.79
C LYS A 52 12.17 -1.86 18.97
N PHE A 53 11.66 -1.86 17.74
CA PHE A 53 11.56 -0.65 16.94
C PHE A 53 10.48 0.26 17.50
N SER A 54 10.89 1.42 18.00
CA SER A 54 9.97 2.43 18.49
C SER A 54 9.14 3.05 17.36
N ARG A 55 7.98 3.59 17.73
CA ARG A 55 7.14 4.37 16.81
C ARG A 55 7.90 5.54 16.17
N GLU A 56 8.73 6.23 16.95
CA GLU A 56 9.49 7.38 16.49
C GLU A 56 10.54 6.98 15.44
N GLU A 57 11.23 5.85 15.63
CA GLU A 57 12.18 5.32 14.63
C GLU A 57 11.48 4.98 13.32
N GLN A 58 10.32 4.34 13.38
CA GLN A 58 9.53 3.99 12.19
C GLN A 58 9.06 5.25 11.44
N ASP A 59 8.54 6.24 12.16
CA ASP A 59 8.09 7.51 11.57
C ASP A 59 9.26 8.30 10.97
N ASN A 60 10.40 8.35 11.65
CA ASN A 60 11.61 9.01 11.14
C ASN A 60 12.15 8.32 9.88
N PHE A 61 12.11 7.00 9.84
CA PHE A 61 12.49 6.23 8.66
C PHE A 61 11.56 6.53 7.48
N ALA A 62 10.24 6.56 7.72
CA ALA A 62 9.25 6.92 6.70
C ALA A 62 9.49 8.35 6.16
N ILE A 63 9.66 9.33 7.04
CA ILE A 63 9.99 10.73 6.67
C ILE A 63 11.25 10.77 5.79
N GLN A 64 12.29 10.04 6.18
CA GLN A 64 13.52 9.97 5.42
C GLN A 64 13.31 9.34 4.04
N SER A 65 12.53 8.27 3.95
CA SER A 65 12.17 7.60 2.69
C SER A 65 11.49 8.56 1.71
N TYR A 66 10.45 9.27 2.16
CA TYR A 66 9.75 10.28 1.35
C TYR A 66 10.68 11.41 0.87
N LYS A 67 11.55 11.93 1.76
CA LYS A 67 12.54 12.95 1.38
C LYS A 67 13.53 12.47 0.33
N ARG A 68 13.98 11.21 0.43
CA ARG A 68 14.89 10.60 -0.55
C ARG A 68 14.21 10.41 -1.90
N SER A 69 12.98 9.89 -1.91
CA SER A 69 12.18 9.73 -3.13
C SER A 69 11.98 11.09 -3.83
N ALA A 70 11.54 12.11 -3.09
CA ALA A 70 11.38 13.46 -3.63
C ALA A 70 12.66 14.01 -4.25
N ASN A 71 13.80 13.86 -3.55
CA ASN A 71 15.09 14.34 -4.05
C ASN A 71 15.60 13.57 -5.27
N ALA A 72 15.39 12.24 -5.32
CA ALA A 72 15.76 11.41 -6.46
C ALA A 72 14.95 11.78 -7.71
N THR A 73 13.64 11.98 -7.55
CA THR A 73 12.75 12.43 -8.61
C THR A 73 13.13 13.83 -9.11
N GLU A 74 13.41 14.78 -8.20
CA GLU A 74 13.83 16.14 -8.56
C GLU A 74 15.15 16.15 -9.34
N LYS A 75 16.10 15.29 -8.96
CA LYS A 75 17.38 15.10 -9.66
C LYS A 75 17.25 14.31 -10.96
N GLY A 76 16.06 13.76 -11.26
CA GLY A 76 15.83 12.97 -12.46
C GLY A 76 16.52 11.60 -12.45
N LEU A 77 16.82 11.04 -11.28
CA LEU A 77 17.54 9.77 -11.17
C LEU A 77 16.74 8.58 -11.72
N PHE A 78 15.40 8.68 -11.72
CA PHE A 78 14.52 7.63 -12.24
C PHE A 78 14.19 7.77 -13.74
N LYS A 79 14.72 8.79 -14.43
CA LYS A 79 14.37 9.06 -15.84
C LYS A 79 14.75 7.94 -16.79
N ASP A 80 15.82 7.23 -16.49
CA ASP A 80 16.34 6.17 -17.36
C ASP A 80 15.62 4.83 -17.14
N GLU A 81 14.92 4.66 -16.02
CA GLU A 81 14.21 3.42 -15.66
C GLU A 81 12.69 3.51 -15.78
N ILE A 82 12.10 4.71 -15.74
CA ILE A 82 10.65 4.90 -15.92
C ILE A 82 10.30 4.99 -17.41
N VAL A 83 9.46 4.06 -17.87
CA VAL A 83 8.83 4.12 -19.19
C VAL A 83 7.47 4.83 -19.06
N PRO A 84 7.23 5.94 -19.78
CA PRO A 84 5.94 6.64 -19.72
C PRO A 84 4.78 5.76 -20.16
N VAL A 85 3.66 5.86 -19.44
CA VAL A 85 2.42 5.16 -19.74
C VAL A 85 1.36 6.17 -20.17
N GLU A 86 0.82 6.00 -21.37
CA GLU A 86 -0.28 6.83 -21.89
C GLU A 86 -1.63 6.28 -21.43
N VAL A 87 -2.39 7.07 -20.67
CA VAL A 87 -3.73 6.73 -20.18
C VAL A 87 -4.79 7.37 -21.09
N PRO A 88 -5.55 6.59 -21.86
CA PRO A 88 -6.54 7.12 -22.80
C PRO A 88 -7.61 7.96 -22.09
N GLN A 89 -7.92 9.12 -22.68
CA GLN A 89 -8.96 10.01 -22.20
C GLN A 89 -10.18 9.92 -23.11
N ARG A 90 -11.39 10.12 -22.55
CA ARG A 90 -12.64 10.12 -23.33
C ARG A 90 -12.66 11.19 -24.42
N LYS A 91 -11.96 12.31 -24.19
CA LYS A 91 -11.76 13.43 -25.12
C LYS A 91 -10.39 14.05 -24.87
N GLY A 92 -9.72 14.50 -25.92
CA GLY A 92 -8.39 15.11 -25.83
C GLY A 92 -7.26 14.08 -25.90
N ASP A 93 -6.04 14.57 -25.75
CA ASP A 93 -4.83 13.74 -25.79
C ASP A 93 -4.72 12.83 -24.55
N PRO A 94 -3.98 11.71 -24.64
CA PRO A 94 -3.75 10.83 -23.51
C PRO A 94 -3.08 11.55 -22.33
N LEU A 95 -3.45 11.17 -21.11
CA LEU A 95 -2.71 11.59 -19.92
C LEU A 95 -1.45 10.74 -19.83
N VAL A 96 -0.29 11.38 -19.90
CA VAL A 96 1.00 10.69 -19.76
C VAL A 96 1.35 10.58 -18.28
N VAL A 97 1.59 9.35 -17.82
CA VAL A 97 2.12 9.04 -16.50
C VAL A 97 3.59 8.65 -16.65
N ASP A 98 4.50 9.53 -16.23
CA ASP A 98 5.95 9.40 -16.43
C ASP A 98 6.75 9.56 -15.12
N ARG A 99 6.06 9.55 -13.97
CA ARG A 99 6.64 9.80 -12.65
C ARG A 99 5.83 9.09 -11.58
N ASP A 100 6.50 8.65 -10.52
CA ASP A 100 5.85 8.19 -9.29
C ASP A 100 5.04 9.31 -8.62
N GLU A 101 3.81 9.03 -8.22
CA GLU A 101 2.91 10.02 -7.62
C GLU A 101 2.91 10.00 -6.08
N GLU A 102 3.24 8.86 -5.46
CA GLU A 102 3.01 8.63 -4.02
C GLU A 102 3.76 9.63 -3.14
N PHE A 103 5.01 9.97 -3.49
CA PHE A 103 5.82 10.84 -2.63
C PHE A 103 5.27 12.27 -2.49
N LEU A 104 4.36 12.69 -3.38
CA LEU A 104 3.73 14.00 -3.38
C LEU A 104 2.58 14.11 -2.37
N ASN A 105 2.05 12.96 -1.91
CA ASN A 105 0.84 12.90 -1.08
C ASN A 105 1.14 12.98 0.43
N VAL A 106 2.42 12.99 0.82
CA VAL A 106 2.82 12.95 2.22
C VAL A 106 2.58 14.28 2.95
N ASN A 107 2.03 14.20 4.16
CA ASN A 107 1.99 15.32 5.10
C ASN A 107 2.85 15.00 6.31
N PHE A 108 4.08 15.54 6.32
CA PHE A 108 5.08 15.26 7.36
C PHE A 108 4.60 15.63 8.78
N GLU A 109 3.81 16.69 8.94
CA GLU A 109 3.30 17.12 10.25
C GLU A 109 2.28 16.13 10.84
N LYS A 110 1.59 15.39 9.97
CA LYS A 110 0.59 14.40 10.39
C LYS A 110 1.21 13.08 10.82
N ILE A 111 2.40 12.72 10.32
CA ILE A 111 3.00 11.39 10.54
C ILE A 111 3.05 11.01 12.03
N PRO A 112 3.58 11.85 12.95
CA PRO A 112 3.65 11.49 14.38
C PRO A 112 2.29 11.43 15.07
N ARG A 113 1.24 11.99 14.45
CA ARG A 113 -0.11 12.09 15.03
C ARG A 113 -1.05 11.00 14.54
N LEU A 114 -0.63 10.20 13.57
CA LEU A 114 -1.48 9.13 13.05
C LEU A 114 -1.65 8.02 14.08
N ARG A 115 -2.89 7.54 14.16
CA ARG A 115 -3.24 6.40 15.01
C ARG A 115 -2.72 5.11 14.38
N PRO A 116 -2.31 4.13 15.20
CA PRO A 116 -2.04 2.78 14.74
C PRO A 116 -3.25 2.17 14.00
N VAL A 117 -2.98 1.36 12.99
CA VAL A 117 -4.05 0.77 12.14
C VAL A 117 -4.37 -0.67 12.54
N PHE A 118 -3.36 -1.46 12.90
CA PHE A 118 -3.50 -2.92 13.03
C PHE A 118 -3.68 -3.39 14.47
N GLN A 119 -3.19 -2.64 15.45
CA GLN A 119 -3.35 -2.92 16.88
C GLN A 119 -3.59 -1.63 17.65
N LYS A 120 -4.43 -1.66 18.69
CA LYS A 120 -4.82 -0.46 19.46
C LYS A 120 -3.62 0.28 20.06
N ASP A 121 -2.67 -0.47 20.63
CA ASP A 121 -1.45 0.04 21.25
C ASP A 121 -0.22 -0.23 20.36
N GLY A 122 -0.45 -0.35 19.05
CA GLY A 122 0.58 -0.63 18.05
C GLY A 122 1.43 0.58 17.67
N THR A 123 2.34 0.36 16.74
CA THR A 123 3.30 1.33 16.22
C THR A 123 3.13 1.59 14.72
N VAL A 124 2.49 0.67 14.00
CA VAL A 124 2.33 0.71 12.54
C VAL A 124 1.12 1.58 12.18
N THR A 125 1.37 2.57 11.31
CA THR A 125 0.38 3.54 10.84
C THR A 125 0.34 3.58 9.32
N ALA A 126 -0.68 4.25 8.78
CA ALA A 126 -0.78 4.48 7.34
C ALA A 126 0.37 5.28 6.74
N ALA A 127 1.18 6.01 7.53
CA ALA A 127 2.31 6.79 7.00
C ALA A 127 3.66 6.08 7.09
N ASN A 128 3.79 5.09 7.97
CA ASN A 128 5.04 4.34 8.15
C ASN A 128 4.95 2.90 7.59
N ALA A 129 3.83 2.58 6.94
CA ALA A 129 3.66 1.41 6.07
C ALA A 129 3.53 1.86 4.60
N SER A 130 3.88 0.98 3.66
CA SER A 130 3.69 1.23 2.24
C SER A 130 2.21 1.28 1.87
N THR A 131 1.87 2.03 0.82
CA THR A 131 0.51 2.10 0.29
C THR A 131 0.22 0.92 -0.66
N ILE A 132 -0.99 0.88 -1.20
CA ILE A 132 -1.40 -0.10 -2.21
C ILE A 132 -1.15 0.55 -3.58
N ASN A 133 -0.18 0.05 -4.34
CA ASN A 133 0.28 0.67 -5.59
C ASN A 133 0.07 -0.24 -6.80
N ASP A 134 0.01 0.36 -7.98
CA ASP A 134 -0.03 -0.32 -9.29
C ASP A 134 1.27 -0.04 -10.04
N GLY A 135 1.88 -1.06 -10.63
CA GLY A 135 3.13 -0.92 -11.38
C GLY A 135 3.61 -2.26 -11.98
N ALA A 136 4.59 -2.18 -12.88
CA ALA A 136 5.25 -3.34 -13.48
C ALA A 136 6.72 -3.02 -13.79
N ALA A 137 7.57 -4.05 -13.77
CA ALA A 137 8.98 -3.97 -14.14
C ALA A 137 9.40 -5.27 -14.86
N ALA A 138 10.33 -5.18 -15.81
CA ALA A 138 10.88 -6.32 -16.57
C ALA A 138 12.37 -6.10 -16.88
N VAL A 139 13.11 -7.19 -17.11
CA VAL A 139 14.57 -7.20 -17.41
C VAL A 139 14.91 -8.08 -18.60
#